data_AF-A0A7C6DDL5-F1
#
_entry.id   AF-A0A7C6DDL5-F1
#
_cell.length_a   1.000
_cell.length_b   1.000
_cell.length_c   1.000
_cell.angle_alpha   90.00
_cell.angle_beta   90.00
_cell.angle_gamma   90.00
#
_symmetry.space_group_name_H-M   'P 1'
#
loop_
_entity.id
_entity.type
_entity.pdbx_description
1 polymer ?
#
loop_
_entity_poly.entity_id
_entity_poly.type
_entity_poly.pdbx_seq_one_letter_code
_entity_poly.pdbx_strand_id
1 'polypeptide(L)'
;MVRAVKGLFCFVALSLLAGCTGNGSVKNGGKQYEILTDLDPDVYYANGYTNNTLVGIDQFGRTFEAVAEAKEGKRDVGIFYFCTLGQHGFKTIYNVEEILKMENGVDLLFHQDTEVAPNGEAYFWGEPLYGYYNSADIWVIRKHLKLLACAGVDFLVFDVTNAVTYDVVTSQIMREICNLVDEGFENVPKVAFYTNAYSLNIIRKLYDLYYKPGKFKESWYYLDGKPMIVGFTKPEDHTDFGLLEPLSEEILNFFTFMRPQWPDKPVYEDSLPWIEWTYPAPVHGDRVINVCVASHPQLPMSFSITRGAKNWGRGWNVGTQENESENATKGTFFQSTWDVAIEEDPPMVFVTGWNEWVAGKFEYEGEYVLVDCANMEFSRDAEMMKGGYNDAFYIQLAANIRRYKGISVKNAAPFKSQKMTVNLDNDFSEWEDVKAVF
;
A
#
# COMPACT_ATOMS: atom_id res chain seq x y z
N MET A 1 -60.38 -39.82 -25.81
CA MET A 1 -59.38 -40.66 -26.48
C MET A 1 -58.15 -39.81 -26.77
N VAL A 2 -57.03 -40.18 -26.12
CA VAL A 2 -55.63 -40.22 -26.62
C VAL A 2 -55.04 -38.89 -27.14
N ARG A 3 -54.24 -38.19 -26.30
CA ARG A 3 -52.74 -38.19 -26.18
C ARG A 3 -52.09 -37.31 -27.26
N ALA A 4 -50.98 -36.60 -27.05
CA ALA A 4 -50.04 -36.33 -25.95
C ALA A 4 -49.28 -35.03 -26.38
N VAL A 5 -48.49 -34.31 -25.59
CA VAL A 5 -47.23 -34.69 -24.96
C VAL A 5 -46.78 -33.53 -24.03
N LYS A 6 -46.53 -33.89 -22.75
CA LYS A 6 -45.47 -33.48 -21.79
C LYS A 6 -45.00 -32.02 -21.75
N GLY A 7 -44.83 -31.36 -20.59
CA GLY A 7 -44.85 -31.81 -19.19
C GLY A 7 -44.10 -30.78 -18.34
N LEU A 8 -44.76 -30.31 -17.29
CA LEU A 8 -44.37 -29.30 -16.31
C LEU A 8 -43.98 -30.00 -15.00
N PHE A 9 -43.05 -29.43 -14.20
CA PHE A 9 -43.16 -29.17 -12.74
C PHE A 9 -41.85 -29.26 -11.93
N CYS A 10 -41.73 -28.29 -11.02
CA CYS A 10 -40.88 -28.20 -9.83
C CYS A 10 -40.98 -29.41 -8.89
N PHE A 11 -39.95 -29.67 -8.07
CA PHE A 11 -40.00 -29.52 -6.60
C PHE A 11 -38.66 -29.87 -5.93
N VAL A 12 -38.42 -29.20 -4.80
CA VAL A 12 -37.37 -29.35 -3.78
C VAL A 12 -37.58 -30.64 -2.96
N ALA A 13 -36.50 -31.31 -2.49
CA ALA A 13 -36.33 -31.78 -1.10
C ALA A 13 -35.12 -32.72 -0.86
N LEU A 14 -34.27 -32.28 0.07
CA LEU A 14 -33.65 -33.01 1.20
C LEU A 14 -33.06 -34.43 1.06
N SER A 15 -31.73 -34.48 1.26
CA SER A 15 -30.95 -35.30 2.21
C SER A 15 -31.32 -36.76 2.49
N LEU A 16 -30.35 -37.67 2.29
CA LEU A 16 -30.12 -38.85 3.15
C LEU A 16 -28.64 -39.27 3.10
N LEU A 17 -28.01 -39.26 4.28
CA LEU A 17 -26.73 -39.87 4.59
C LEU A 17 -26.80 -41.39 4.39
N ALA A 18 -25.78 -41.97 3.73
CA ALA A 18 -25.37 -43.35 3.96
C ALA A 18 -23.88 -43.49 3.63
N GLY A 19 -23.07 -43.76 4.66
CA GLY A 19 -21.68 -44.13 4.51
C GLY A 19 -21.55 -45.52 3.87
N CYS A 20 -20.46 -45.70 3.12
CA CYS A 20 -19.84 -46.99 2.89
C CYS A 20 -18.33 -46.79 2.81
N THR A 21 -17.65 -47.47 3.71
CA THR A 21 -16.21 -47.71 3.77
C THR A 21 -15.72 -48.42 2.50
N GLY A 22 -14.55 -48.04 2.00
CA GLY A 22 -13.93 -48.69 0.85
C GLY A 22 -12.49 -48.23 0.63
N ASN A 23 -11.54 -48.97 1.21
CA ASN A 23 -10.11 -48.88 0.93
C ASN A 23 -9.84 -49.04 -0.57
N GLY A 24 -9.18 -48.07 -1.18
CA GLY A 24 -8.69 -48.11 -2.56
C GLY A 24 -7.51 -47.18 -2.73
N SER A 25 -6.30 -47.68 -2.51
CA SER A 25 -5.06 -46.97 -2.76
C SER A 25 -4.86 -46.75 -4.27
N VAL A 26 -4.87 -45.50 -4.73
CA VAL A 26 -4.31 -45.11 -6.02
C VAL A 26 -3.16 -44.14 -5.74
N LYS A 27 -1.92 -44.61 -5.95
CA LYS A 27 -0.74 -43.76 -5.97
C LYS A 27 -0.70 -43.04 -7.32
N ASN A 28 -0.99 -41.75 -7.32
CA ASN A 28 -0.61 -40.83 -8.39
C ASN A 28 0.21 -39.70 -7.77
N GLY A 29 1.41 -39.48 -8.30
CA GLY A 29 2.36 -38.46 -7.86
C GLY A 29 1.91 -37.04 -8.19
N GLY A 30 0.83 -36.59 -7.55
CA GLY A 30 0.47 -35.17 -7.46
C GLY A 30 1.11 -34.55 -6.23
N LYS A 31 1.59 -33.31 -6.34
CA LYS A 31 1.90 -32.49 -5.16
C LYS A 31 0.68 -32.54 -4.24
N GLN A 32 0.85 -33.09 -3.02
CA GLN A 32 -0.16 -32.94 -1.98
C GLN A 32 -0.15 -31.47 -1.57
N TYR A 33 -1.24 -30.77 -1.89
CA TYR A 33 -1.60 -29.58 -1.15
C TYR A 33 -2.38 -30.07 0.08
N GLU A 34 -1.88 -29.78 1.28
CA GLU A 34 -2.71 -29.89 2.47
C GLU A 34 -3.86 -28.89 2.32
N ILE A 35 -5.04 -29.39 1.98
CA ILE A 35 -6.28 -28.65 2.19
C ILE A 35 -6.51 -28.73 3.70
N LEU A 36 -6.36 -27.62 4.41
CA LEU A 36 -6.69 -27.50 5.82
C LEU A 36 -8.20 -27.75 5.99
N THR A 37 -8.60 -29.00 6.18
CA THR A 37 -9.99 -29.39 6.46
C THR A 37 -10.36 -29.22 7.93
N ASP A 38 -9.40 -28.81 8.77
CA ASP A 38 -9.54 -28.72 10.22
C ASP A 38 -9.87 -27.29 10.70
N LEU A 39 -10.14 -26.37 9.78
CA LEU A 39 -10.60 -25.04 10.13
C LEU A 39 -12.09 -25.10 10.49
N ASP A 40 -12.37 -24.98 11.78
CA ASP A 40 -13.74 -24.87 12.28
C ASP A 40 -14.41 -23.61 11.68
N PRO A 41 -15.47 -23.77 10.86
CA PRO A 41 -16.15 -22.65 10.19
C PRO A 41 -16.63 -21.58 11.16
N ASP A 42 -16.97 -21.95 12.40
CA ASP A 42 -17.42 -20.99 13.40
C ASP A 42 -16.28 -20.00 13.77
N VAL A 43 -15.02 -20.46 13.72
CA VAL A 43 -13.80 -19.64 13.91
C VAL A 43 -13.53 -18.72 12.73
N TYR A 44 -13.82 -19.21 11.54
CA TYR A 44 -13.54 -18.52 10.30
C TYR A 44 -14.52 -17.36 10.04
N TYR A 45 -15.80 -17.53 10.40
CA TYR A 45 -16.87 -16.52 10.19
C TYR A 45 -17.25 -15.74 11.45
N ALA A 46 -16.60 -16.05 12.57
CA ALA A 46 -16.65 -15.38 13.86
C ALA A 46 -16.86 -13.85 13.82
N ASN A 47 -16.14 -13.19 12.91
CA ASN A 47 -16.05 -11.74 12.79
C ASN A 47 -16.76 -11.20 11.53
N GLY A 48 -17.59 -11.99 10.87
CA GLY A 48 -18.24 -11.63 9.61
C GLY A 48 -17.38 -11.82 8.36
N TYR A 49 -17.95 -11.55 7.17
CA TYR A 49 -17.20 -11.40 5.91
C TYR A 49 -16.25 -10.20 5.99
N THR A 50 -15.11 -10.41 6.63
CA THR A 50 -14.07 -9.40 6.80
C THR A 50 -12.99 -9.58 5.74
N ASN A 51 -12.23 -8.52 5.44
CA ASN A 51 -11.02 -8.59 4.59
C ASN A 51 -10.06 -9.69 5.05
N ASN A 52 -10.13 -10.07 6.33
CA ASN A 52 -9.38 -11.16 6.95
C ASN A 52 -9.67 -12.55 6.34
N THR A 53 -10.76 -12.73 5.59
CA THR A 53 -11.10 -13.99 4.90
C THR A 53 -10.63 -14.04 3.44
N LEU A 54 -10.27 -12.90 2.85
CA LEU A 54 -9.75 -12.86 1.48
C LEU A 54 -8.47 -13.69 1.39
N VAL A 55 -8.26 -14.39 0.29
CA VAL A 55 -7.01 -15.08 -0.01
C VAL A 55 -6.52 -14.67 -1.40
N GLY A 56 -5.22 -14.65 -1.59
CA GLY A 56 -4.59 -14.29 -2.86
C GLY A 56 -3.42 -15.23 -3.15
N ILE A 57 -3.09 -15.37 -4.43
CA ILE A 57 -1.92 -16.10 -4.90
C ILE A 57 -1.24 -15.31 -5.99
N ASP A 58 0.07 -15.11 -5.89
CA ASP A 58 0.84 -14.47 -6.96
C ASP A 58 1.42 -15.49 -7.96
N GLN A 59 2.11 -14.98 -8.98
CA GLN A 59 2.75 -15.78 -10.02
C GLN A 59 3.85 -16.74 -9.52
N PHE A 60 4.35 -16.58 -8.29
CA PHE A 60 5.34 -17.47 -7.67
C PHE A 60 4.69 -18.51 -6.75
N GLY A 61 3.37 -18.46 -6.58
CA GLY A 61 2.62 -19.32 -5.67
C GLY A 61 2.64 -18.85 -4.22
N ARG A 62 3.09 -17.62 -3.93
CA ARG A 62 2.99 -17.05 -2.57
C ARG A 62 1.56 -16.73 -2.28
N THR A 63 1.13 -17.03 -1.07
CA THR A 63 -0.25 -16.81 -0.63
C THR A 63 -0.29 -16.01 0.66
N PHE A 64 -1.43 -15.38 0.92
CA PHE A 64 -1.78 -14.92 2.25
C PHE A 64 -2.98 -15.71 2.77
N GLU A 65 -2.83 -16.28 3.97
CA GLU A 65 -3.90 -17.02 4.64
C GLU A 65 -4.88 -16.06 5.30
N ALA A 66 -6.06 -16.57 5.63
CA ALA A 66 -7.01 -15.83 6.44
C ALA A 66 -6.44 -15.52 7.84
N VAL A 67 -6.95 -14.46 8.46
CA VAL A 67 -6.64 -14.06 9.83
C VAL A 67 -7.89 -14.31 10.67
N ALA A 68 -7.76 -14.96 11.82
CA ALA A 68 -8.91 -15.21 12.69
C ALA A 68 -9.26 -13.98 13.52
N GLU A 69 -8.24 -13.33 14.08
CA GLU A 69 -8.39 -12.21 15.02
C GLU A 69 -7.28 -11.18 14.77
N ALA A 70 -7.55 -9.91 15.08
CA ALA A 70 -6.50 -8.91 15.18
C ALA A 70 -5.69 -9.15 16.47
N LYS A 71 -4.37 -8.91 16.44
CA LYS A 71 -3.55 -8.86 17.65
C LYS A 71 -4.02 -7.73 18.56
N GLU A 72 -3.78 -7.89 19.86
CA GLU A 72 -4.02 -6.82 20.83
C GLU A 72 -3.09 -5.63 20.57
N GLY A 73 -3.58 -4.42 20.87
CA GLY A 73 -2.84 -3.18 20.66
C GLY A 73 -3.11 -2.55 19.30
N LYS A 74 -2.90 -1.23 19.22
CA LYS A 74 -3.09 -0.48 17.97
C LYS A 74 -1.91 -0.77 17.03
N ARG A 75 -2.22 -1.21 15.80
CA ARG A 75 -1.26 -1.53 14.74
C ARG A 75 -1.71 -0.91 13.44
N ASP A 76 -1.27 0.32 13.20
CA ASP A 76 -1.63 1.02 11.97
C ASP A 76 -0.57 0.79 10.89
N VAL A 77 -1.01 0.61 9.66
CA VAL A 77 -0.16 0.54 8.46
C VAL A 77 -0.55 1.69 7.55
N GLY A 78 0.39 2.62 7.40
CA GLY A 78 0.31 3.70 6.42
C GLY A 78 1.10 3.37 5.17
N ILE A 79 0.72 3.95 4.04
CA ILE A 79 1.49 3.87 2.79
C ILE A 79 1.62 5.25 2.14
N PHE A 80 2.83 5.54 1.65
CA PHE A 80 3.11 6.76 0.89
C PHE A 80 2.46 6.67 -0.50
N TYR A 81 1.72 7.71 -0.89
CA TYR A 81 0.90 7.73 -2.11
C TYR A 81 1.20 8.97 -2.97
N PHE A 82 1.54 8.73 -4.23
CA PHE A 82 1.99 9.73 -5.17
C PHE A 82 0.83 10.23 -6.04
N CYS A 83 0.66 11.55 -6.08
CA CYS A 83 -0.45 12.21 -6.78
C CYS A 83 -0.04 12.79 -8.14
N THR A 84 1.13 12.41 -8.65
CA THR A 84 1.88 13.14 -9.69
C THR A 84 1.54 12.72 -11.12
N LEU A 85 0.93 11.56 -11.34
CA LEU A 85 0.75 10.99 -12.67
C LEU A 85 -0.24 11.83 -13.49
N GLY A 86 0.22 12.27 -14.66
CA GLY A 86 -0.50 13.21 -15.52
C GLY A 86 -0.62 14.64 -14.96
N GLN A 87 0.15 15.01 -13.92
CA GLN A 87 0.16 16.36 -13.33
C GLN A 87 1.38 17.20 -13.71
N HIS A 88 2.46 16.58 -14.20
CA HIS A 88 3.71 17.23 -14.63
C HIS A 88 3.87 17.26 -16.15
N GLY A 89 5.02 17.73 -16.63
CA GLY A 89 5.37 17.77 -18.05
C GLY A 89 5.42 16.36 -18.65
N PHE A 90 4.44 16.05 -19.49
CA PHE A 90 4.41 14.90 -20.37
C PHE A 90 4.08 15.39 -21.79
N LYS A 91 5.06 15.41 -22.70
CA LYS A 91 4.77 15.54 -24.13
C LYS A 91 4.16 14.27 -24.72
N THR A 92 4.56 13.13 -24.18
CA THR A 92 4.09 11.79 -24.52
C THR A 92 4.40 10.86 -23.33
N ILE A 93 4.14 9.57 -23.50
CA ILE A 93 4.58 8.54 -22.56
C ILE A 93 6.04 8.19 -22.89
N TYR A 94 6.94 8.47 -21.94
CA TYR A 94 8.30 7.96 -21.96
C TYR A 94 8.41 6.80 -20.98
N ASN A 95 8.72 5.60 -21.46
CA ASN A 95 8.90 4.41 -20.64
C ASN A 95 10.37 3.98 -20.67
N VAL A 96 11.01 3.95 -19.51
CA VAL A 96 12.44 3.62 -19.36
C VAL A 96 12.74 2.19 -19.81
N GLU A 97 11.94 1.21 -19.41
CA GLU A 97 12.14 -0.20 -19.81
C GLU A 97 12.06 -0.38 -21.33
N GLU A 98 11.17 0.34 -22.00
CA GLU A 98 11.08 0.29 -23.47
C GLU A 98 12.27 0.98 -24.14
N ILE A 99 12.75 2.11 -23.60
CA ILE A 99 13.94 2.79 -24.14
C ILE A 99 15.20 1.97 -23.89
N LEU A 100 15.34 1.33 -22.72
CA LEU A 100 16.48 0.45 -22.40
C LEU A 100 16.59 -0.76 -23.34
N LYS A 101 15.47 -1.21 -23.93
CA LYS A 101 15.45 -2.30 -24.94
C LYS A 101 15.89 -1.83 -26.33
N MET A 102 15.96 -0.52 -26.59
CA MET A 102 16.41 0.01 -27.87
C MET A 102 17.92 -0.17 -28.06
N GLU A 103 18.39 -0.09 -29.30
CA GLU A 103 19.82 0.00 -29.59
C GLU A 103 20.41 1.25 -28.91
N ASN A 104 21.48 1.08 -28.13
CA ASN A 104 22.09 2.12 -27.28
C ASN A 104 21.12 2.78 -26.27
N GLY A 105 20.12 2.04 -25.78
CA GLY A 105 19.10 2.54 -24.85
C GLY A 105 19.65 3.23 -23.58
N VAL A 106 20.75 2.70 -23.03
CA VAL A 106 21.45 3.32 -21.88
C VAL A 106 22.00 4.70 -22.25
N ASP A 107 22.67 4.83 -23.39
CA ASP A 107 23.20 6.12 -23.85
C ASP A 107 22.07 7.10 -24.19
N LEU A 108 20.98 6.63 -24.81
CA LEU A 108 19.81 7.45 -25.11
C LEU A 108 19.24 8.08 -23.83
N LEU A 109 19.09 7.28 -22.76
CA LEU A 109 18.53 7.75 -21.50
C LEU A 109 19.49 8.61 -20.69
N PHE A 110 20.76 8.23 -20.61
CA PHE A 110 21.64 8.79 -19.59
C PHE A 110 22.76 9.67 -20.17
N HIS A 111 22.99 9.64 -21.48
CA HIS A 111 24.10 10.40 -22.11
C HIS A 111 23.67 11.28 -23.29
N GLN A 112 22.38 11.34 -23.61
CA GLN A 112 21.86 12.10 -24.74
C GLN A 112 20.59 12.89 -24.40
N ASP A 113 20.34 13.93 -25.18
CA ASP A 113 19.09 14.69 -25.23
C ASP A 113 18.52 14.57 -26.64
N THR A 114 17.49 13.75 -26.79
CA THR A 114 16.92 13.38 -28.10
C THR A 114 15.39 13.43 -28.05
N GLU A 115 14.71 13.39 -29.20
CA GLU A 115 13.23 13.30 -29.18
C GLU A 115 12.70 12.01 -28.55
N VAL A 116 13.48 10.93 -28.57
CA VAL A 116 13.12 9.64 -27.95
C VAL A 116 13.34 9.67 -26.44
N ALA A 117 14.36 10.41 -25.99
CA ALA A 117 14.72 10.52 -24.59
C ALA A 117 15.08 11.99 -24.19
N PRO A 118 14.13 12.94 -24.27
CA PRO A 118 14.41 14.35 -24.02
C PRO A 118 14.63 14.68 -22.55
N ASN A 119 15.50 15.66 -22.30
CA ASN A 119 15.68 16.26 -20.98
C ASN A 119 14.42 17.00 -20.51
N GLY A 120 14.16 17.01 -19.20
CA GLY A 120 13.11 17.80 -18.56
C GLY A 120 11.69 17.20 -18.63
N GLU A 121 11.55 15.97 -19.10
CA GLU A 121 10.28 15.23 -19.09
C GLU A 121 10.20 14.25 -17.92
N ALA A 122 8.98 13.83 -17.57
CA ALA A 122 8.74 12.76 -16.63
C ALA A 122 8.77 11.38 -17.34
N TYR A 123 9.46 10.42 -16.73
CA TYR A 123 9.69 9.09 -17.27
C TYR A 123 9.05 8.04 -16.38
N PHE A 124 8.21 7.19 -16.97
CA PHE A 124 7.72 5.99 -16.33
C PHE A 124 8.83 4.95 -16.26
N TRP A 125 9.18 4.47 -15.07
CA TRP A 125 10.18 3.39 -14.97
C TRP A 125 9.65 2.06 -15.54
N GLY A 126 8.33 1.88 -15.64
CA GLY A 126 7.65 0.71 -16.20
C GLY A 126 6.17 1.00 -16.52
N GLU A 127 5.40 0.01 -16.99
CA GLU A 127 3.96 0.18 -17.28
C GLU A 127 3.09 -0.32 -16.11
N PRO A 128 2.29 0.56 -15.47
CA PRO A 128 1.30 0.13 -14.47
C PRO A 128 0.30 -0.86 -15.07
N LEU A 129 -0.25 -1.76 -14.25
CA LEU A 129 -1.26 -2.72 -14.71
C LEU A 129 -2.48 -2.05 -15.35
N TYR A 130 -2.84 -0.86 -14.86
CA TYR A 130 -3.94 -0.04 -15.37
C TYR A 130 -3.53 0.90 -16.52
N GLY A 131 -2.32 0.73 -17.07
CA GLY A 131 -1.75 1.59 -18.10
C GLY A 131 -1.24 2.91 -17.55
N TYR A 132 -0.82 3.82 -18.43
CA TYR A 132 -0.29 5.15 -18.08
C TYR A 132 -1.42 6.11 -17.68
N TYR A 133 -2.04 5.85 -16.53
CA TYR A 133 -3.22 6.56 -16.06
C TYR A 133 -2.88 7.96 -15.52
N ASN A 134 -3.91 8.82 -15.46
CA ASN A 134 -3.84 10.09 -14.75
C ASN A 134 -4.26 9.86 -13.28
N SER A 135 -3.53 10.40 -12.30
CA SER A 135 -3.86 10.24 -10.88
C SER A 135 -5.25 10.77 -10.50
N ALA A 136 -5.87 11.60 -11.34
CA ALA A 136 -7.25 12.10 -11.19
C ALA A 136 -8.33 11.16 -11.77
N ASP A 137 -7.96 9.98 -12.29
CA ASP A 137 -8.92 9.01 -12.82
C ASP A 137 -9.67 8.32 -11.67
N ILE A 138 -10.97 8.59 -11.57
CA ILE A 138 -11.85 8.05 -10.53
C ILE A 138 -11.90 6.52 -10.55
N TRP A 139 -11.83 5.89 -11.72
CA TRP A 139 -11.84 4.43 -11.81
C TRP A 139 -10.58 3.84 -11.17
N VAL A 140 -9.40 4.43 -11.46
CA VAL A 140 -8.13 3.99 -10.86
C VAL A 140 -8.09 4.28 -9.36
N ILE A 141 -8.50 5.49 -8.94
CA ILE A 141 -8.59 5.86 -7.52
C ILE A 141 -9.41 4.84 -6.74
N ARG A 142 -10.62 4.52 -7.22
CA ARG A 142 -11.50 3.56 -6.54
C ARG A 142 -10.91 2.14 -6.52
N LYS A 143 -10.14 1.74 -7.54
CA LYS A 143 -9.43 0.45 -7.54
C LYS A 143 -8.32 0.43 -6.50
N HIS A 144 -7.50 1.48 -6.42
CA HIS A 144 -6.44 1.59 -5.41
C HIS A 144 -7.00 1.56 -4.00
N LEU A 145 -8.03 2.37 -3.72
CA LEU A 145 -8.67 2.42 -2.40
C LEU A 145 -9.21 1.05 -1.96
N LYS A 146 -9.87 0.32 -2.87
CA LYS A 146 -10.39 -1.02 -2.58
C LYS A 146 -9.30 -2.05 -2.37
N LEU A 147 -8.25 -2.04 -3.21
CA LEU A 147 -7.11 -2.95 -3.05
C LEU A 147 -6.38 -2.71 -1.72
N LEU A 148 -6.06 -1.45 -1.41
CA LEU A 148 -5.35 -1.09 -0.19
C LEU A 148 -6.18 -1.40 1.06
N ALA A 149 -7.49 -1.17 1.02
CA ALA A 149 -8.40 -1.64 2.06
C ALA A 149 -8.36 -3.15 2.24
N CYS A 150 -8.42 -3.92 1.14
CA CYS A 150 -8.36 -5.39 1.18
C CYS A 150 -7.01 -5.91 1.70
N ALA A 151 -5.91 -5.18 1.44
CA ALA A 151 -4.59 -5.48 2.00
C ALA A 151 -4.49 -5.13 3.50
N GLY A 152 -5.42 -4.34 4.03
CA GLY A 152 -5.44 -3.91 5.43
C GLY A 152 -4.61 -2.65 5.69
N VAL A 153 -4.45 -1.77 4.70
CA VAL A 153 -3.84 -0.44 4.89
C VAL A 153 -4.87 0.49 5.55
N ASP A 154 -4.50 1.19 6.61
CA ASP A 154 -5.44 2.08 7.34
C ASP A 154 -5.39 3.52 6.85
N PHE A 155 -4.25 3.96 6.31
CA PHE A 155 -4.14 5.32 5.80
C PHE A 155 -3.15 5.47 4.64
N LEU A 156 -3.44 6.43 3.78
CA LEU A 156 -2.55 6.95 2.77
C LEU A 156 -1.91 8.23 3.28
N VAL A 157 -0.67 8.46 2.89
CA VAL A 157 -0.02 9.76 3.10
C VAL A 157 0.30 10.34 1.74
N PHE A 158 -0.37 11.44 1.40
CA PHE A 158 -0.14 12.13 0.13
C PHE A 158 1.22 12.81 0.13
N ASP A 159 2.00 12.51 -0.90
CA ASP A 159 3.25 13.21 -1.17
C ASP A 159 2.98 14.64 -1.62
N VAL A 160 3.29 15.59 -0.74
CA VAL A 160 3.34 17.02 -1.06
C VAL A 160 4.67 17.61 -0.59
N THR A 161 5.70 16.77 -0.51
CA THR A 161 7.03 17.13 0.02
C THR A 161 7.70 18.22 -0.81
N ASN A 162 7.36 18.31 -2.10
CA ASN A 162 7.87 19.30 -3.05
C ASN A 162 6.96 20.55 -3.17
N ALA A 163 6.09 20.79 -2.19
CA ALA A 163 5.19 21.95 -2.12
C ALA A 163 4.07 22.02 -3.19
N VAL A 164 3.86 20.95 -3.95
CA VAL A 164 2.71 20.80 -4.85
C VAL A 164 1.65 19.93 -4.17
N THR A 165 0.45 20.46 -3.98
CA THR A 165 -0.61 19.80 -3.20
C THR A 165 -1.57 18.94 -4.05
N TYR A 166 -1.43 18.99 -5.37
CA TYR A 166 -2.25 18.26 -6.34
C TYR A 166 -3.75 18.33 -6.02
N ASP A 167 -4.26 19.55 -5.79
CA ASP A 167 -5.58 19.80 -5.18
C ASP A 167 -6.74 19.05 -5.87
N VAL A 168 -6.67 18.87 -7.20
CA VAL A 168 -7.65 18.08 -7.97
C VAL A 168 -7.61 16.61 -7.57
N VAL A 169 -6.43 15.99 -7.62
CA VAL A 169 -6.20 14.59 -7.29
C VAL A 169 -6.53 14.32 -5.83
N THR A 170 -5.98 15.11 -4.91
CA THR A 170 -6.20 14.92 -3.46
C THR A 170 -7.67 15.12 -3.08
N SER A 171 -8.37 16.12 -3.65
CA SER A 171 -9.81 16.29 -3.45
C SER A 171 -10.63 15.12 -3.99
N GLN A 172 -10.25 14.53 -5.12
CA GLN A 172 -10.96 13.38 -5.69
C GLN A 172 -10.76 12.13 -4.85
N ILE A 173 -9.54 11.82 -4.42
CA ILE A 173 -9.29 10.67 -3.54
C ILE A 173 -10.07 10.82 -2.24
N MET A 174 -10.00 11.99 -1.59
CA MET A 174 -10.76 12.26 -0.36
C MET A 174 -12.27 12.14 -0.55
N ARG A 175 -12.80 12.62 -1.68
CA ARG A 175 -14.21 12.47 -2.03
C ARG A 175 -14.59 11.01 -2.24
N GLU A 176 -13.79 10.24 -2.97
CA GLU A 176 -14.07 8.84 -3.24
C GLU A 176 -13.98 7.98 -1.97
N ILE A 177 -13.15 8.36 -1.00
CA ILE A 177 -13.19 7.74 0.33
C ILE A 177 -14.56 7.96 0.98
N CYS A 178 -15.07 9.19 1.01
CA CYS A 178 -16.41 9.47 1.55
C CYS A 178 -17.50 8.69 0.79
N ASN A 179 -17.46 8.70 -0.55
CA ASN A 179 -18.43 7.97 -1.36
C ASN A 179 -18.40 6.46 -1.08
N LEU A 180 -17.21 5.86 -0.95
CA LEU A 180 -17.08 4.43 -0.65
C LEU A 180 -17.61 4.09 0.75
N VAL A 181 -17.38 4.95 1.74
CA VAL A 181 -17.96 4.79 3.08
C VAL A 181 -19.49 4.88 3.01
N ASP A 182 -20.05 5.87 2.29
CA ASP A 182 -21.50 6.02 2.09
C ASP A 182 -22.11 4.82 1.32
N GLU A 183 -21.33 4.17 0.45
CA GLU A 183 -21.69 2.94 -0.25
C GLU A 183 -21.62 1.67 0.64
N GLY A 184 -21.17 1.79 1.90
CA GLY A 184 -21.05 0.68 2.86
C GLY A 184 -19.70 -0.03 2.85
N PHE A 185 -18.67 0.56 2.25
CA PHE A 185 -17.32 0.05 2.29
C PHE A 185 -16.57 0.68 3.48
N GLU A 186 -16.59 0.04 4.63
CA GLU A 186 -16.22 0.68 5.92
C GLU A 186 -14.70 0.85 6.12
N ASN A 187 -13.88 -0.05 5.58
CA ASN A 187 -12.43 -0.10 5.83
C ASN A 187 -11.59 0.61 4.75
N VAL A 188 -12.09 1.71 4.18
CA VAL A 188 -11.29 2.50 3.21
C VAL A 188 -10.13 3.17 3.95
N PRO A 189 -8.89 3.12 3.42
CA PRO A 189 -7.79 3.90 3.96
C PRO A 189 -8.15 5.38 4.09
N LYS A 190 -7.93 5.95 5.26
CA LYS A 190 -8.05 7.40 5.52
C LYS A 190 -6.82 8.14 4.97
N VAL A 191 -6.73 9.46 5.09
CA VAL A 191 -5.63 10.24 4.50
C VAL A 191 -4.98 11.24 5.45
N ALA A 192 -3.67 11.43 5.27
CA ALA A 192 -2.88 12.53 5.79
C ALA A 192 -1.97 13.11 4.70
N PHE A 193 -1.28 14.21 5.00
CA PHE A 193 -0.36 14.87 4.06
C PHE A 193 1.07 14.86 4.60
N TYR A 194 2.05 14.67 3.71
CA TYR A 194 3.47 14.81 4.03
C TYR A 194 4.07 16.03 3.37
N THR A 195 4.46 17.00 4.18
CA THR A 195 5.06 18.26 3.73
C THR A 195 6.56 18.30 4.09
N ASN A 196 7.37 18.93 3.24
CA ASN A 196 8.79 19.16 3.53
C ASN A 196 9.20 20.56 3.04
N ALA A 197 9.25 20.76 1.72
CA ALA A 197 9.47 22.07 1.13
C ALA A 197 8.32 23.04 1.44
N TYR A 198 8.67 24.25 1.86
CA TYR A 198 7.72 25.30 2.28
C TYR A 198 6.64 24.78 3.26
N SER A 199 6.98 23.81 4.11
CA SER A 199 6.04 23.03 4.93
C SER A 199 4.99 23.89 5.65
N LEU A 200 5.40 24.94 6.37
CA LEU A 200 4.46 25.81 7.10
C LEU A 200 3.42 26.48 6.18
N ASN A 201 3.83 26.86 4.96
CA ASN A 201 2.94 27.45 3.97
C ASN A 201 1.95 26.42 3.43
N ILE A 202 2.42 25.21 3.17
CA ILE A 202 1.59 24.12 2.67
C ILE A 202 0.60 23.66 3.75
N ILE A 203 1.02 23.55 5.01
CA ILE A 203 0.14 23.24 6.14
C ILE A 203 -0.98 24.28 6.25
N ARG A 204 -0.66 25.59 6.19
CA ARG A 204 -1.66 26.66 6.18
C ARG A 204 -2.65 26.51 5.02
N LYS A 205 -2.15 26.30 3.80
CA LYS A 205 -3.00 26.07 2.61
C LYS A 205 -3.93 24.88 2.81
N LEU A 206 -3.41 23.74 3.25
CA LEU A 206 -4.20 22.52 3.47
C LEU A 206 -5.24 22.71 4.57
N TYR A 207 -4.87 23.40 5.65
CA TYR A 207 -5.78 23.75 6.73
C TYR A 207 -6.98 24.54 6.22
N ASP A 208 -6.74 25.62 5.47
CA ASP A 208 -7.81 26.46 4.93
C ASP A 208 -8.64 25.74 3.86
N LEU A 209 -8.02 24.86 3.06
CA LEU A 209 -8.68 24.15 1.96
C LEU A 209 -9.58 23.00 2.43
N TYR A 210 -9.12 22.20 3.38
CA TYR A 210 -9.78 20.95 3.79
C TYR A 210 -10.28 20.98 5.23
N TYR A 211 -9.40 21.33 6.16
CA TYR A 211 -9.63 21.05 7.57
C TYR A 211 -10.53 22.07 8.26
N LYS A 212 -10.24 23.36 8.11
CA LYS A 212 -11.07 24.46 8.61
C LYS A 212 -12.53 24.40 8.14
N PRO A 213 -12.82 24.16 6.84
CA PRO A 213 -14.20 24.03 6.38
C PRO A 213 -14.86 22.68 6.70
N GLY A 214 -14.14 21.71 7.30
CA GLY A 214 -14.70 20.37 7.54
C GLY A 214 -14.87 19.52 6.28
N LYS A 215 -14.16 19.84 5.19
CA LYS A 215 -14.35 19.22 3.88
C LYS A 215 -13.76 17.80 3.88
N PHE A 216 -14.58 16.83 3.48
CA PHE A 216 -14.23 15.40 3.46
C PHE A 216 -13.80 14.86 4.83
N LYS A 217 -14.42 15.32 5.92
CA LYS A 217 -14.03 14.94 7.29
C LYS A 217 -13.92 13.43 7.52
N GLU A 218 -14.80 12.65 6.89
CA GLU A 218 -14.81 11.18 6.93
C GLU A 218 -13.54 10.56 6.34
N SER A 219 -12.80 11.26 5.47
CA SER A 219 -11.58 10.75 4.86
C SER A 219 -10.32 11.03 5.68
N TRP A 220 -10.37 11.85 6.74
CA TRP A 220 -9.16 12.25 7.46
C TRP A 220 -8.66 11.14 8.37
N TYR A 221 -7.35 10.91 8.36
CA TYR A 221 -6.72 10.01 9.32
C TYR A 221 -6.45 10.76 10.64
N TYR A 222 -6.84 10.15 11.75
CA TYR A 222 -6.67 10.71 13.09
C TYR A 222 -5.58 9.94 13.85
N LEU A 223 -4.64 10.69 14.41
CA LEU A 223 -3.60 10.21 15.30
C LEU A 223 -3.75 10.93 16.65
N ASP A 224 -3.76 10.18 17.75
CA ASP A 224 -3.90 10.73 19.11
C ASP A 224 -5.13 11.65 19.29
N GLY A 225 -6.23 11.31 18.59
CA GLY A 225 -7.51 12.02 18.68
C GLY A 225 -7.64 13.27 17.80
N LYS A 226 -6.61 13.65 17.02
CA LYS A 226 -6.64 14.79 16.08
C LYS A 226 -6.24 14.36 14.67
N PRO A 227 -6.64 15.10 13.62
CA PRO A 227 -6.15 14.85 12.28
C PRO A 227 -4.61 14.87 12.25
N MET A 228 -4.00 13.91 11.56
CA MET A 228 -2.55 13.85 11.42
C MET A 228 -2.06 14.72 10.26
N ILE A 229 -0.91 15.37 10.45
CA ILE A 229 -0.13 15.96 9.35
C ILE A 229 1.36 15.74 9.60
N VAL A 230 2.12 15.47 8.54
CA VAL A 230 3.58 15.40 8.61
C VAL A 230 4.16 16.73 8.12
N GLY A 231 4.91 17.40 8.98
CA GLY A 231 5.48 18.70 8.67
C GLY A 231 6.14 19.37 9.86
N PHE A 232 6.80 20.49 9.59
CA PHE A 232 7.48 21.25 10.62
C PHE A 232 6.49 22.09 11.43
N THR A 233 6.85 22.36 12.68
CA THR A 233 6.06 23.24 13.56
C THR A 233 6.74 24.59 13.79
N LYS A 234 8.05 24.69 13.53
CA LYS A 234 8.84 25.90 13.72
C LYS A 234 9.55 26.33 12.43
N PRO A 235 9.65 27.64 12.15
CA PRO A 235 10.37 28.14 10.97
C PRO A 235 11.83 27.72 10.87
N GLU A 236 12.50 27.57 12.00
CA GLU A 236 13.92 27.20 12.09
C GLU A 236 14.20 25.73 11.75
N ASP A 237 13.21 24.86 11.76
CA ASP A 237 13.41 23.41 11.53
C ASP A 237 13.63 23.08 10.04
N HIS A 238 13.39 24.01 9.11
CA HIS A 238 13.61 23.79 7.68
C HIS A 238 13.91 25.08 6.90
N THR A 239 15.15 25.56 7.02
CA THR A 239 15.56 26.87 6.47
C THR A 239 15.93 26.88 4.99
N ASP A 240 16.04 25.70 4.35
CA ASP A 240 16.53 25.57 2.95
C ASP A 240 15.64 26.27 1.91
N PHE A 241 14.40 26.61 2.28
CA PHE A 241 13.41 27.25 1.40
C PHE A 241 13.02 28.67 1.84
N GLY A 242 13.85 29.33 2.64
CA GLY A 242 13.68 30.72 3.07
C GLY A 242 12.92 30.89 4.39
N LEU A 243 12.70 32.14 4.78
CA LEU A 243 11.98 32.48 6.02
C LEU A 243 10.49 32.13 5.88
N LEU A 244 9.99 31.32 6.81
CA LEU A 244 8.59 30.92 6.88
C LEU A 244 7.92 31.57 8.09
N GLU A 245 6.72 32.10 7.89
CA GLU A 245 5.91 32.61 9.01
C GLU A 245 5.43 31.45 9.90
N PRO A 246 5.51 31.58 11.24
CA PRO A 246 4.99 30.59 12.17
C PRO A 246 3.52 30.22 11.90
N LEU A 247 3.14 28.99 12.23
CA LEU A 247 1.75 28.58 12.24
C LEU A 247 1.00 29.26 13.40
N SER A 248 -0.29 29.54 13.22
CA SER A 248 -1.14 30.03 14.31
C SER A 248 -1.35 28.96 15.38
N GLU A 249 -1.65 29.38 16.62
CA GLU A 249 -2.04 28.45 17.69
C GLU A 249 -3.27 27.61 17.31
N GLU A 250 -4.18 28.14 16.50
CA GLU A 250 -5.34 27.41 15.96
C GLU A 250 -4.89 26.18 15.17
N ILE A 251 -3.93 26.35 14.25
CA ILE A 251 -3.40 25.25 13.42
C ILE A 251 -2.58 24.27 14.27
N LEU A 252 -1.70 24.79 15.13
CA LEU A 252 -0.86 23.96 16.00
C LEU A 252 -1.69 23.08 16.94
N ASN A 253 -2.83 23.59 17.42
CA ASN A 253 -3.72 22.83 18.28
C ASN A 253 -4.67 21.90 17.51
N PHE A 254 -4.89 22.14 16.21
CA PHE A 254 -5.82 21.34 15.41
C PHE A 254 -5.26 19.97 15.04
N PHE A 255 -3.97 19.88 14.71
CA PHE A 255 -3.34 18.64 14.24
C PHE A 255 -2.59 17.89 15.34
N THR A 256 -2.41 16.59 15.13
CA THR A 256 -1.27 15.84 15.64
C THR A 256 -0.17 15.92 14.59
N PHE A 257 0.98 16.47 14.96
CA PHE A 257 2.13 16.61 14.08
C PHE A 257 3.06 15.41 14.19
N MET A 258 3.49 14.91 13.03
CA MET A 258 4.68 14.08 12.92
C MET A 258 5.75 14.93 12.21
N ARG A 259 6.99 14.90 12.68
CA ARG A 259 8.11 15.56 12.00
C ARG A 259 8.44 14.81 10.70
N PRO A 260 8.71 15.49 9.59
CA PRO A 260 9.25 14.83 8.41
C PRO A 260 10.68 14.33 8.70
N GLN A 261 10.95 13.08 8.36
CA GLN A 261 12.26 12.46 8.49
C GLN A 261 12.81 12.12 7.11
N TRP A 262 13.88 12.84 6.77
CA TRP A 262 14.73 12.54 5.62
C TRP A 262 15.84 11.56 6.03
N PRO A 263 16.28 10.66 5.14
CA PRO A 263 17.23 9.60 5.48
C PRO A 263 18.66 10.08 5.80
N ASP A 264 19.01 11.32 5.42
CA ASP A 264 20.31 11.94 5.72
C ASP A 264 20.33 12.71 7.06
N LYS A 265 19.18 12.78 7.76
CA LYS A 265 19.06 13.47 9.05
C LYS A 265 19.23 12.49 10.23
N PRO A 266 19.60 12.98 11.42
CA PRO A 266 19.47 12.19 12.64
C PRO A 266 18.04 11.65 12.79
N VAL A 267 17.93 10.46 13.40
CA VAL A 267 16.63 9.87 13.73
C VAL A 267 15.94 10.73 14.78
N TYR A 268 14.72 11.20 14.49
CA TYR A 268 13.90 11.96 15.43
C TYR A 268 12.77 11.10 16.01
N GLU A 269 12.54 11.19 17.32
CA GLU A 269 11.51 10.40 18.01
C GLU A 269 10.09 10.75 17.56
N ASP A 270 9.84 12.01 17.18
CA ASP A 270 8.51 12.55 16.82
C ASP A 270 8.20 12.44 15.32
N SER A 271 8.90 11.58 14.57
CA SER A 271 8.94 11.64 13.11
C SER A 271 8.26 10.51 12.36
N LEU A 272 7.89 10.77 11.10
CA LEU A 272 7.47 9.76 10.13
C LEU A 272 8.55 9.61 9.04
N PRO A 273 9.32 8.50 8.99
CA PRO A 273 10.37 8.29 7.99
C PRO A 273 9.80 8.14 6.59
N TRP A 274 10.21 8.99 5.65
CA TRP A 274 9.86 8.79 4.23
C TRP A 274 10.55 7.56 3.65
N ILE A 275 11.82 7.32 3.97
CA ILE A 275 12.59 6.14 3.55
C ILE A 275 13.83 5.99 4.43
N GLU A 276 14.43 4.79 4.48
CA GLU A 276 15.65 4.50 5.24
C GLU A 276 16.86 4.22 4.34
N TRP A 277 17.99 4.83 4.66
CA TRP A 277 19.32 4.52 4.08
C TRP A 277 20.19 3.67 5.01
N THR A 278 19.56 3.05 6.01
CA THR A 278 20.19 2.12 6.95
C THR A 278 19.41 0.81 7.02
N TYR A 279 20.11 -0.29 7.31
CA TYR A 279 19.50 -1.62 7.51
C TYR A 279 20.17 -2.33 8.70
N PRO A 280 19.42 -2.90 9.66
CA PRO A 280 17.96 -2.85 9.79
C PRO A 280 17.44 -1.40 9.98
N ALA A 281 16.21 -1.15 9.56
CA ALA A 281 15.57 0.15 9.74
C ALA A 281 15.37 0.45 11.24
N PRO A 282 15.62 1.69 11.70
CA PRO A 282 15.37 2.05 13.10
C PRO A 282 13.87 2.22 13.39
N VAL A 283 13.49 2.00 14.65
CA VAL A 283 12.18 2.43 15.16
C VAL A 283 12.28 3.90 15.61
N HIS A 284 11.41 4.75 15.07
CA HIS A 284 11.33 6.17 15.42
C HIS A 284 10.44 6.36 16.65
N GLY A 285 11.05 6.76 17.78
CA GLY A 285 10.35 7.13 19.03
C GLY A 285 9.44 6.05 19.58
N ASP A 286 9.84 4.77 19.46
CA ASP A 286 9.06 3.58 19.82
C ASP A 286 7.69 3.47 19.10
N ARG A 287 7.50 4.22 18.01
CA ARG A 287 6.19 4.43 17.39
C ARG A 287 6.08 3.86 15.99
N VAL A 288 7.06 4.14 15.13
CA VAL A 288 6.97 3.82 13.70
C VAL A 288 8.26 3.27 13.13
N ILE A 289 8.13 2.28 12.26
CA ILE A 289 9.24 1.78 11.43
C ILE A 289 8.88 1.94 9.94
N ASN A 290 9.87 2.29 9.12
CA ASN A 290 9.72 2.30 7.67
C ASN A 290 9.90 0.89 7.09
N VAL A 291 9.11 0.59 6.05
CA VAL A 291 9.31 -0.58 5.18
C VAL A 291 9.30 -0.10 3.75
N CYS A 292 10.20 -0.58 2.90
CA CYS A 292 10.29 -0.12 1.52
C CYS A 292 10.62 -1.26 0.55
N VAL A 293 10.15 -1.10 -0.69
CA VAL A 293 10.37 -2.06 -1.78
C VAL A 293 11.80 -1.99 -2.33
N ALA A 294 12.35 -0.77 -2.37
CA ALA A 294 13.72 -0.45 -2.72
C ALA A 294 14.14 0.82 -1.94
N SER A 295 15.44 1.05 -1.83
CA SER A 295 16.02 2.26 -1.23
C SER A 295 17.30 2.69 -1.96
N HIS A 296 17.73 3.93 -1.75
CA HIS A 296 18.80 4.56 -2.53
C HIS A 296 19.83 5.33 -1.68
N PRO A 297 20.60 4.64 -0.83
CA PRO A 297 21.67 5.28 -0.04
C PRO A 297 22.78 5.94 -0.88
N GLN A 298 22.83 5.71 -2.19
CA GLN A 298 23.78 6.32 -3.13
C GLN A 298 23.03 7.01 -4.28
N LEU A 299 22.53 8.21 -3.99
CA LEU A 299 21.86 9.08 -4.94
C LEU A 299 22.69 9.37 -6.20
N PRO A 300 22.03 9.57 -7.36
CA PRO A 300 20.67 9.17 -7.73
C PRO A 300 20.49 7.67 -7.95
N MET A 301 19.24 7.19 -7.92
CA MET A 301 18.91 5.78 -8.17
C MET A 301 19.48 5.26 -9.50
N SER A 302 19.46 6.07 -10.56
CA SER A 302 19.99 5.69 -11.87
C SER A 302 21.49 5.42 -11.91
N PHE A 303 22.28 5.90 -10.94
CA PHE A 303 23.72 5.59 -10.88
C PHE A 303 23.98 4.10 -10.65
N SER A 304 22.99 3.33 -10.18
CA SER A 304 23.11 1.87 -10.13
C SER A 304 23.18 1.22 -11.53
N ILE A 305 22.66 1.91 -12.55
CA ILE A 305 22.70 1.46 -13.96
C ILE A 305 23.99 1.95 -14.63
N THR A 306 24.36 3.21 -14.44
CA THR A 306 25.44 3.87 -15.20
C THR A 306 26.81 3.80 -14.53
N ARG A 307 26.85 3.79 -13.19
CA ARG A 307 28.08 3.91 -12.38
C ARG A 307 28.31 2.76 -11.41
N GLY A 308 27.37 1.82 -11.31
CA GLY A 308 27.44 0.72 -10.35
C GLY A 308 27.24 1.15 -8.89
N ALA A 309 26.52 2.26 -8.65
CA ALA A 309 26.16 2.68 -7.30
C ALA A 309 25.38 1.58 -6.57
N LYS A 310 25.70 1.36 -5.30
CA LYS A 310 25.07 0.31 -4.47
C LYS A 310 23.79 0.81 -3.81
N ASN A 311 22.78 1.15 -4.62
CA ASN A 311 21.41 1.30 -4.14
C ASN A 311 20.78 -0.07 -3.91
N TRP A 312 19.80 -0.13 -3.01
CA TRP A 312 19.12 -1.36 -2.63
C TRP A 312 17.87 -1.51 -3.48
N GLY A 313 17.99 -2.19 -4.61
CA GLY A 313 16.88 -2.49 -5.49
C GLY A 313 15.92 -3.53 -4.90
N ARG A 314 14.87 -3.85 -5.65
CA ARG A 314 13.86 -4.85 -5.26
C ARG A 314 14.47 -6.22 -4.97
N GLY A 315 15.53 -6.56 -5.72
CA GLY A 315 16.30 -7.79 -5.60
C GLY A 315 17.44 -7.71 -4.60
N TRP A 316 17.61 -6.61 -3.86
CA TRP A 316 18.70 -6.47 -2.89
C TRP A 316 18.61 -7.55 -1.81
N ASN A 317 19.72 -8.26 -1.63
CA ASN A 317 19.87 -9.26 -0.60
C ASN A 317 20.75 -8.70 0.52
N VAL A 318 20.14 -8.48 1.69
CA VAL A 318 20.82 -7.89 2.85
C VAL A 318 21.96 -8.74 3.40
N GLY A 319 21.94 -10.06 3.16
CA GLY A 319 22.98 -10.99 3.61
C GLY A 319 24.21 -11.00 2.70
N THR A 320 24.01 -10.91 1.38
CA THR A 320 25.12 -10.86 0.41
C THR A 320 25.58 -9.43 0.10
N GLN A 321 24.74 -8.43 0.41
CA GLN A 321 24.94 -7.02 0.08
C GLN A 321 25.11 -6.76 -1.43
N GLU A 322 24.32 -7.49 -2.23
CA GLU A 322 24.28 -7.37 -3.68
C GLU A 322 22.84 -7.37 -4.19
N ASN A 323 22.62 -6.74 -5.34
CA ASN A 323 21.35 -6.80 -6.06
C ASN A 323 21.28 -8.08 -6.90
N GLU A 324 20.36 -8.97 -6.56
CA GLU A 324 20.07 -10.18 -7.33
C GLU A 324 18.95 -9.87 -8.32
N SER A 325 19.27 -9.37 -9.52
CA SER A 325 18.26 -8.86 -10.48
C SER A 325 17.22 -9.89 -10.91
N GLU A 326 17.54 -11.20 -10.85
CA GLU A 326 16.56 -12.27 -11.05
C GLU A 326 15.45 -12.32 -9.98
N ASN A 327 15.69 -11.69 -8.83
CA ASN A 327 14.76 -11.51 -7.74
C ASN A 327 14.07 -10.14 -7.74
N ALA A 328 14.34 -9.28 -8.73
CA ALA A 328 13.68 -7.97 -8.92
C ALA A 328 12.16 -8.07 -8.86
N THR A 329 11.62 -9.15 -9.44
CA THR A 329 10.17 -9.41 -9.50
C THR A 329 9.63 -10.10 -8.24
N LYS A 330 10.51 -10.65 -7.41
CA LYS A 330 10.17 -11.36 -6.18
C LYS A 330 10.18 -10.47 -4.95
N GLY A 331 10.94 -9.38 -4.92
CA GLY A 331 10.95 -8.43 -3.80
C GLY A 331 11.70 -8.93 -2.56
N THR A 332 12.88 -9.52 -2.73
CA THR A 332 13.74 -10.00 -1.64
C THR A 332 13.99 -8.92 -0.58
N PHE A 333 14.24 -7.67 -1.01
CA PHE A 333 14.49 -6.57 -0.08
C PHE A 333 13.23 -6.16 0.69
N PHE A 334 12.09 -6.11 -0.01
CA PHE A 334 10.80 -5.78 0.61
C PHE A 334 10.44 -6.78 1.71
N GLN A 335 10.68 -8.08 1.48
CA GLN A 335 10.45 -9.08 2.51
C GLN A 335 11.38 -8.90 3.71
N SER A 336 12.65 -8.55 3.46
CA SER A 336 13.65 -8.33 4.52
C SER A 336 13.28 -7.14 5.41
N THR A 337 12.80 -6.04 4.83
CA THR A 337 12.35 -4.87 5.60
C THR A 337 11.06 -5.16 6.38
N TRP A 338 10.14 -5.95 5.83
CA TRP A 338 8.96 -6.43 6.56
C TRP A 338 9.30 -7.36 7.71
N ASP A 339 10.27 -8.26 7.55
CA ASP A 339 10.65 -9.19 8.60
C ASP A 339 11.22 -8.44 9.82
N VAL A 340 12.02 -7.39 9.60
CA VAL A 340 12.45 -6.47 10.67
C VAL A 340 11.25 -5.80 11.34
N ALA A 341 10.31 -5.23 10.57
CA ALA A 341 9.14 -4.56 11.14
C ALA A 341 8.23 -5.50 11.96
N ILE A 342 8.13 -6.76 11.57
CA ILE A 342 7.36 -7.78 12.31
C ILE A 342 8.09 -8.18 13.59
N GLU A 343 9.42 -8.23 13.59
CA GLU A 343 10.23 -8.53 14.77
C GLU A 343 10.20 -7.39 15.80
N GLU A 344 10.36 -6.15 15.34
CA GLU A 344 10.32 -4.94 16.18
C GLU A 344 8.90 -4.61 16.67
N ASP A 345 7.87 -5.06 15.94
CA ASP A 345 6.47 -5.03 16.35
C ASP A 345 5.91 -3.65 16.79
N PRO A 346 6.26 -2.53 16.11
CA PRO A 346 5.89 -1.19 16.58
C PRO A 346 4.38 -0.94 16.49
N PRO A 347 3.85 0.16 17.09
CA PRO A 347 2.46 0.58 16.92
C PRO A 347 2.07 0.99 15.49
N MET A 348 3.05 1.36 14.67
CA MET A 348 2.83 1.80 13.28
C MET A 348 3.91 1.27 12.35
N VAL A 349 3.51 0.81 11.17
CA VAL A 349 4.41 0.57 10.03
C VAL A 349 4.09 1.58 8.94
N PHE A 350 5.11 2.18 8.35
CA PHE A 350 4.94 3.10 7.23
C PHE A 350 5.65 2.61 5.99
N VAL A 351 4.89 2.39 4.91
CA VAL A 351 5.37 1.75 3.67
C VAL A 351 5.70 2.77 2.60
N THR A 352 6.89 2.65 1.99
CA THR A 352 7.35 3.48 0.87
C THR A 352 7.52 2.61 -0.38
N GLY A 353 6.66 2.74 -1.39
CA GLY A 353 5.36 3.43 -1.44
C GLY A 353 4.39 2.69 -2.37
N TRP A 354 3.21 3.24 -2.67
CA TRP A 354 2.22 2.55 -3.53
C TRP A 354 2.51 2.72 -5.02
N ASN A 355 2.49 3.94 -5.55
CA ASN A 355 2.39 4.21 -7.00
C ASN A 355 3.41 5.24 -7.54
N GLU A 356 4.67 5.15 -7.10
CA GLU A 356 5.75 5.99 -7.62
C GLU A 356 6.24 5.50 -9.00
N TRP A 357 5.46 5.78 -10.04
CA TRP A 357 5.78 5.30 -11.39
C TRP A 357 6.75 6.19 -12.16
N VAL A 358 6.91 7.45 -11.76
CA VAL A 358 7.61 8.45 -12.56
C VAL A 358 8.73 9.16 -11.81
N ALA A 359 9.83 9.41 -12.52
CA ALA A 359 10.88 10.34 -12.11
C ALA A 359 11.16 11.34 -13.24
N GLY A 360 11.55 12.56 -12.88
CA GLY A 360 12.03 13.54 -13.86
C GLY A 360 13.42 13.18 -14.37
N LYS A 361 13.66 13.33 -15.67
CA LYS A 361 15.00 13.26 -16.28
C LYS A 361 15.65 14.64 -16.28
N PHE A 362 16.82 14.76 -15.67
CA PHE A 362 17.61 16.00 -15.69
C PHE A 362 19.12 15.75 -15.67
N GLU A 363 19.88 16.75 -16.10
CA GLU A 363 21.35 16.69 -16.07
C GLU A 363 21.87 16.83 -14.63
N TYR A 364 22.74 15.91 -14.23
CA TYR A 364 23.41 15.90 -12.93
C TYR A 364 24.78 15.22 -13.06
N GLU A 365 25.83 15.90 -12.59
CA GLU A 365 27.21 15.39 -12.63
C GLU A 365 27.68 14.84 -13.98
N GLY A 366 27.32 15.51 -15.09
CA GLY A 366 27.79 15.18 -16.44
C GLY A 366 27.06 14.03 -17.13
N GLU A 367 25.96 13.53 -16.57
CA GLU A 367 25.03 12.61 -17.22
C GLU A 367 23.57 13.02 -16.93
N TYR A 368 22.62 12.46 -17.68
CA TYR A 368 21.20 12.57 -17.32
C TYR A 368 20.87 11.52 -16.28
N VAL A 369 20.03 11.86 -15.31
CA VAL A 369 19.72 11.00 -14.17
C VAL A 369 18.23 10.87 -13.93
N LEU A 370 17.86 9.78 -13.26
CA LEU A 370 16.56 9.57 -12.65
C LEU A 370 16.80 9.34 -11.15
N VAL A 371 16.38 10.30 -10.32
CA VAL A 371 16.76 10.33 -8.90
C VAL A 371 16.08 9.25 -8.08
N ASP A 372 14.78 9.13 -8.26
CA ASP A 372 13.91 8.39 -7.34
C ASP A 372 13.58 6.97 -7.80
N CYS A 373 13.33 6.80 -9.08
CA CYS A 373 13.07 5.52 -9.71
C CYS A 373 13.66 5.52 -11.11
N ALA A 374 14.28 4.40 -11.50
CA ALA A 374 15.01 4.30 -12.76
C ALA A 374 14.50 3.15 -13.65
N ASN A 375 14.34 1.95 -13.11
CA ASN A 375 13.85 0.78 -13.86
C ASN A 375 13.15 -0.19 -12.91
N MET A 376 12.80 -1.40 -13.37
CA MET A 376 12.12 -2.38 -12.51
C MET A 376 12.93 -2.76 -11.27
N GLU A 377 14.24 -2.99 -11.36
CA GLU A 377 15.07 -3.30 -10.17
C GLU A 377 15.17 -2.10 -9.22
N PHE A 378 15.31 -0.90 -9.79
CA PHE A 378 15.61 0.32 -9.07
C PHE A 378 14.40 1.27 -9.03
N SER A 379 13.32 0.83 -8.40
CA SER A 379 12.08 1.59 -8.19
C SER A 379 11.37 1.10 -6.93
N ARG A 380 10.56 1.97 -6.30
CA ARG A 380 10.06 1.77 -4.92
C ARG A 380 8.56 1.51 -4.82
N ASP A 381 7.85 1.44 -5.95
CA ASP A 381 6.40 1.26 -5.92
C ASP A 381 6.02 -0.20 -5.56
N ALA A 382 4.80 -0.37 -5.05
CA ALA A 382 4.22 -1.68 -4.76
C ALA A 382 2.94 -1.95 -5.59
N GLU A 383 2.55 -1.01 -6.46
CA GLU A 383 1.41 -1.15 -7.35
C GLU A 383 1.70 -2.22 -8.40
N MET A 384 0.64 -2.85 -8.90
CA MET A 384 0.72 -3.91 -9.89
C MET A 384 1.29 -3.40 -11.22
N MET A 385 2.13 -4.24 -11.86
CA MET A 385 2.80 -3.95 -13.12
C MET A 385 2.25 -4.81 -14.26
N LYS A 386 2.11 -4.23 -15.44
CA LYS A 386 1.78 -4.98 -16.65
C LYS A 386 3.04 -5.63 -17.22
N GLY A 387 2.99 -6.95 -17.48
CA GLY A 387 4.05 -7.67 -18.19
C GLY A 387 5.35 -7.90 -17.40
N GLY A 388 5.42 -7.45 -16.14
CA GLY A 388 6.53 -7.69 -15.23
C GLY A 388 6.12 -8.55 -14.04
N TYR A 389 6.14 -7.97 -12.84
CA TYR A 389 5.84 -8.71 -11.60
C TYR A 389 4.34 -8.92 -11.32
N ASN A 390 3.43 -8.50 -12.23
CA ASN A 390 1.98 -8.59 -12.04
C ASN A 390 1.55 -7.98 -10.71
N ASP A 391 0.99 -8.76 -9.79
CA ASP A 391 0.54 -8.34 -8.46
C ASP A 391 1.44 -8.79 -7.31
N ALA A 392 2.64 -9.30 -7.60
CA ALA A 392 3.53 -9.92 -6.63
C ALA A 392 3.90 -9.03 -5.42
N PHE A 393 4.03 -7.71 -5.60
CA PHE A 393 4.32 -6.77 -4.51
C PHE A 393 3.06 -6.43 -3.69
N TYR A 394 1.89 -6.35 -4.33
CA TYR A 394 0.61 -6.23 -3.63
C TYR A 394 0.32 -7.46 -2.76
N ILE A 395 0.57 -8.67 -3.27
CA ILE A 395 0.40 -9.91 -2.51
C ILE A 395 1.37 -9.96 -1.31
N GLN A 396 2.63 -9.54 -1.48
CA GLN A 396 3.58 -9.41 -0.37
C GLN A 396 3.12 -8.39 0.67
N LEU A 397 2.66 -7.22 0.24
CA LEU A 397 2.13 -6.19 1.12
C LEU A 397 0.98 -6.75 1.97
N ALA A 398 -0.03 -7.34 1.33
CA ALA A 398 -1.17 -7.92 2.03
C ALA A 398 -0.75 -9.07 2.98
N ALA A 399 0.17 -9.94 2.55
CA ALA A 399 0.66 -11.04 3.38
C ALA A 399 1.37 -10.53 4.64
N ASN A 400 2.25 -9.54 4.50
CA ASN A 400 3.02 -9.04 5.63
C ASN A 400 2.18 -8.16 6.57
N ILE A 401 1.23 -7.36 6.05
CA ILE A 401 0.26 -6.65 6.89
C ILE A 401 -0.53 -7.63 7.76
N ARG A 402 -0.96 -8.77 7.21
CA ARG A 402 -1.66 -9.80 7.97
C ARG A 402 -0.79 -10.45 9.03
N ARG A 403 0.48 -10.73 8.74
CA ARG A 403 1.44 -11.23 9.73
C ARG A 403 1.69 -10.23 10.86
N TYR A 404 1.75 -8.95 10.51
CA TYR A 404 1.97 -7.85 11.44
C TYR A 404 0.75 -7.63 12.35
N LYS A 405 -0.44 -7.46 11.77
CA LYS A 405 -1.68 -7.14 12.50
C LYS A 405 -2.43 -8.32 13.07
N GLY A 406 -2.31 -9.49 12.46
CA GLY A 406 -3.23 -10.61 12.63
C GLY A 406 -2.69 -11.79 13.42
N ILE A 407 -3.60 -12.57 13.99
CA ILE A 407 -3.37 -13.91 14.53
C ILE A 407 -3.84 -14.92 13.48
N SER A 408 -2.94 -15.81 13.06
CA SER A 408 -3.26 -16.84 12.05
C SER A 408 -4.34 -17.79 12.55
N VAL A 409 -5.16 -18.31 11.64
CA VAL A 409 -6.24 -19.25 12.02
C VAL A 409 -5.71 -20.51 12.71
N LYS A 410 -4.50 -20.97 12.34
CA LYS A 410 -3.84 -22.11 13.00
C LYS A 410 -3.52 -21.86 14.47
N ASN A 411 -3.32 -20.60 14.85
CA ASN A 411 -2.94 -20.18 16.19
C ASN A 411 -4.12 -19.55 16.95
N ALA A 412 -5.28 -19.41 16.30
CA ALA A 412 -6.46 -18.81 16.90
C ALA A 412 -7.12 -19.77 17.87
N ALA A 413 -7.65 -19.24 18.97
CA ALA A 413 -8.58 -20.01 19.79
C ALA A 413 -9.83 -20.31 18.93
N PRO A 414 -10.43 -21.51 19.05
CA PRO A 414 -11.68 -21.76 18.35
C PRO A 414 -12.75 -20.78 18.85
N PHE A 415 -13.30 -20.00 17.93
CA PHE A 415 -14.47 -19.17 18.17
C PHE A 415 -15.58 -20.02 18.76
N LYS A 416 -16.04 -19.58 19.93
CA LYS A 416 -17.22 -20.17 20.55
C LYS A 416 -18.43 -19.52 19.90
N SER A 417 -18.99 -20.15 18.87
CA SER A 417 -20.34 -19.80 18.41
C SER A 417 -21.28 -19.93 19.61
N GLN A 418 -21.80 -18.79 20.11
CA GLN A 418 -22.81 -18.82 21.14
C GLN A 418 -24.16 -19.07 20.47
N LYS A 419 -24.79 -20.19 20.81
CA LYS A 419 -26.21 -20.40 20.49
C LYS A 419 -27.01 -19.38 21.28
N MET A 420 -27.63 -18.45 20.57
CA MET A 420 -28.61 -17.53 21.13
C MET A 420 -30.02 -17.95 20.74
N THR A 421 -30.95 -17.73 21.66
CA THR A 421 -32.38 -17.92 21.42
C THR A 421 -33.00 -16.55 21.33
N VAL A 422 -33.55 -16.20 20.17
CA VAL A 422 -34.26 -14.94 19.95
C VAL A 422 -35.76 -15.20 20.10
N ASN A 423 -36.44 -14.35 20.86
CA ASN A 423 -37.89 -14.36 20.94
C ASN A 423 -38.48 -13.49 19.83
N LEU A 424 -39.19 -14.12 18.89
CA LEU A 424 -39.81 -13.42 17.75
C LEU A 424 -40.98 -12.49 18.15
N ASP A 425 -41.44 -12.58 19.40
CA ASP A 425 -42.51 -11.73 19.94
C ASP A 425 -41.98 -10.42 20.58
N ASN A 426 -40.66 -10.28 20.75
CA ASN A 426 -40.02 -9.07 21.29
C ASN A 426 -39.66 -8.08 20.17
N ASP A 427 -39.24 -6.87 20.53
CA ASP A 427 -38.69 -5.92 19.58
C ASP A 427 -37.33 -6.40 19.04
N PHE A 428 -36.86 -5.77 17.96
CA PHE A 428 -35.64 -6.20 17.27
C PHE A 428 -34.34 -6.02 18.09
N SER A 429 -34.41 -5.55 19.35
CA SER A 429 -33.22 -5.31 20.17
C SER A 429 -32.42 -6.58 20.46
N GLU A 430 -33.08 -7.75 20.54
CA GLU A 430 -32.38 -9.03 20.73
C GLU A 430 -31.50 -9.43 19.53
N TRP A 431 -31.71 -8.81 18.36
CA TRP A 431 -30.86 -9.00 17.20
C TRP A 431 -29.57 -8.17 17.25
N GLU A 432 -29.51 -7.13 18.09
CA GLU A 432 -28.28 -6.33 18.29
C GLU A 432 -27.15 -7.15 18.94
N ASP A 433 -27.50 -8.22 19.66
CA ASP A 433 -26.55 -9.13 20.30
C ASP A 433 -26.08 -10.27 19.36
N VAL A 434 -26.64 -10.39 18.15
CA VAL A 434 -26.19 -11.37 17.14
C VAL A 434 -24.90 -10.88 16.50
N LYS A 435 -23.76 -11.39 16.97
CA LYS A 435 -22.43 -10.99 16.45
C LYS A 435 -21.90 -11.85 15.31
N ALA A 436 -22.51 -13.02 15.09
CA ALA A 436 -22.16 -13.89 13.97
C ALA A 436 -22.81 -13.35 12.69
N VAL A 437 -21.98 -12.87 11.76
CA VAL A 437 -22.42 -12.45 10.43
C VAL A 437 -21.97 -13.53 9.43
N PHE A 438 -22.93 -14.22 8.82
CA PHE A 438 -22.68 -15.34 7.89
C PHE A 438 -22.70 -14.94 6.44
#